data_AF-A0A9W6LKX9-F1
#
_entry.id   AF-A0A9W6LKX9-F1
#
_cell.length_a   1.000
_cell.length_b   1.000
_cell.length_c   1.000
_cell.angle_alpha   90.00
_cell.angle_beta   90.00
_cell.angle_gamma   90.00
#
_symmetry.space_group_name_H-M   'P 1'
#
loop_
_entity.id
_entity.type
_entity.pdbx_description
1 polymer ?
#
loop_
_entity_poly.entity_id
_entity_poly.type
_entity_poly.pdbx_seq_one_letter_code
_entity_poly.pdbx_strand_id
1 'polypeptide(L)'
;MGEVLDREMAKKFLKELSPSEQYYFLNKVNEAVYKNGYVPDEDLFYYCYFLTLKERLRTVTPYITEGYLRYIYAEGLKDVEDSIKLYKERIDSKRSLSGRELPKRLK
;
A
#
# COMPACT_ATOMS: atom_id res chain seq x y z
N MET A 1 -8.05 17.17 0.10
CA MET A 1 -7.59 16.04 -0.75
C MET A 1 -6.19 16.26 -1.33
N GLY A 2 -5.82 17.48 -1.75
CA GLY A 2 -4.50 17.74 -2.36
C GLY A 2 -3.29 17.57 -1.42
N GLU A 3 -3.40 17.91 -0.14
CA GLU A 3 -2.22 17.98 0.76
C GLU A 3 -1.58 16.62 1.10
N VAL A 4 -2.36 15.54 1.15
CA VAL A 4 -1.82 14.18 1.41
C VAL A 4 -1.06 13.65 0.19
N LEU A 5 -1.50 14.02 -1.01
CA LEU A 5 -0.99 13.54 -2.29
C LEU A 5 0.10 14.43 -2.89
N ASP A 6 0.37 15.59 -2.28
CA ASP A 6 1.40 16.52 -2.77
C ASP A 6 2.83 15.99 -2.53
N ARG A 7 2.96 14.96 -1.68
CA ARG A 7 4.21 14.26 -1.40
C ARG A 7 4.76 13.63 -2.67
N GLU A 8 6.04 13.91 -2.96
CA GLU A 8 6.73 13.45 -4.18
C GLU A 8 6.61 11.94 -4.41
N MET A 9 6.58 11.14 -3.34
CA MET A 9 6.46 9.69 -3.42
C MET A 9 5.14 9.24 -4.06
N ALA A 10 4.01 9.82 -3.64
CA ALA A 10 2.70 9.48 -4.20
C ALA A 10 2.64 9.83 -5.70
N LYS A 11 3.24 10.97 -6.08
CA LYS A 11 3.34 11.39 -7.49
C LYS A 11 4.18 10.43 -8.34
N LYS A 12 5.27 9.85 -7.78
CA LYS A 12 6.08 8.84 -8.48
C LYS A 12 5.26 7.61 -8.79
N PHE A 13 4.55 7.06 -7.80
CA PHE A 13 3.68 5.90 -8.02
C PHE A 13 2.57 6.17 -9.03
N LEU A 14 1.91 7.33 -8.95
CA LEU A 14 0.85 7.67 -9.91
C LEU A 14 1.35 7.71 -11.36
N LYS A 15 2.62 8.04 -11.62
CA LYS A 15 3.20 8.01 -12.99
C LYS A 15 3.40 6.58 -13.53
N GLU A 16 3.57 5.60 -12.66
CA GLU A 16 3.81 4.19 -13.03
C GLU A 16 2.52 3.36 -13.13
N LEU A 17 1.44 3.86 -12.53
CA LEU A 17 0.15 3.19 -12.50
C LEU A 17 -0.72 3.63 -13.67
N SER A 18 -1.46 2.69 -14.25
CA SER A 18 -2.54 2.97 -15.20
C SER A 18 -3.69 3.74 -14.54
N PRO A 19 -4.60 4.40 -15.30
CA PRO A 19 -5.68 5.17 -14.70
C PRO A 19 -6.59 4.39 -13.72
N SER A 20 -6.88 3.11 -14.02
CA SER A 20 -7.67 2.25 -13.11
C SER A 20 -6.90 1.92 -11.82
N GLU A 21 -5.59 1.69 -11.94
CA GLU A 21 -4.73 1.41 -10.79
C GLU A 21 -4.48 2.66 -9.95
N GLN A 22 -4.36 3.83 -10.57
CA GLN A 22 -4.29 5.11 -9.85
C GLN A 22 -5.55 5.29 -8.99
N TYR A 23 -6.73 5.04 -9.56
CA TYR A 23 -7.98 5.11 -8.81
C TYR A 23 -8.01 4.12 -7.63
N TYR A 24 -7.58 2.87 -7.86
CA TYR A 24 -7.48 1.86 -6.80
C TYR A 24 -6.50 2.28 -5.69
N PHE A 25 -5.31 2.75 -6.06
CA PHE A 25 -4.28 3.24 -5.14
C PHE A 25 -4.81 4.38 -4.26
N LEU A 26 -5.41 5.41 -4.88
CA LEU A 26 -5.98 6.56 -4.18
C LEU A 26 -7.09 6.14 -3.23
N ASN A 27 -7.96 5.21 -3.64
CA ASN A 27 -8.98 4.65 -2.76
C ASN A 27 -8.35 3.95 -1.55
N LYS A 28 -7.31 3.14 -1.74
CA LYS A 28 -6.63 2.46 -0.63
C LYS A 28 -5.97 3.44 0.34
N VAL A 29 -5.33 4.49 -0.18
CA VAL A 29 -4.78 5.56 0.66
C VAL A 29 -5.89 6.23 1.46
N ASN A 30 -7.01 6.59 0.83
CA ASN A 30 -8.13 7.23 1.51
C ASN A 30 -8.74 6.33 2.60
N GLU A 31 -8.93 5.04 2.32
CA GLU A 31 -9.40 4.08 3.33
C GLU A 31 -8.44 3.99 4.50
N ALA A 32 -7.13 3.91 4.23
CA ALA A 32 -6.13 3.78 5.27
C ALA A 32 -6.02 5.04 6.14
N VAL A 33 -6.05 6.22 5.55
CA VAL A 33 -5.98 7.50 6.30
C VAL A 33 -7.29 7.76 7.05
N TYR A 34 -8.42 7.80 6.34
CA TYR A 34 -9.67 8.32 6.91
C TYR A 34 -10.50 7.28 7.65
N LYS A 35 -10.48 6.00 7.22
CA LYS A 35 -11.24 4.94 7.92
C LYS A 35 -10.40 4.28 9.01
N ASN A 36 -9.11 4.04 8.75
CA ASN A 36 -8.25 3.30 9.67
C ASN A 36 -7.37 4.18 10.57
N GLY A 37 -7.32 5.49 10.31
CA GLY A 37 -6.58 6.46 11.11
C GLY A 37 -5.05 6.34 10.98
N TYR A 38 -4.55 5.82 9.86
CA TYR A 38 -3.11 5.77 9.62
C TYR A 38 -2.56 7.15 9.25
N VAL A 39 -1.33 7.42 9.71
CA VAL A 39 -0.60 8.64 9.33
C VAL A 39 -0.22 8.54 7.85
N PRO A 40 -0.50 9.56 7.03
CA PRO A 40 -0.09 9.57 5.63
C PRO A 40 1.42 9.81 5.52
N ASP A 41 2.19 8.73 5.51
CA ASP A 41 3.64 8.74 5.34
C ASP A 41 4.12 7.84 4.20
N GLU A 42 5.44 7.76 4.01
CA GLU A 42 6.02 6.94 2.94
C GLU A 42 5.68 5.47 3.08
N ASP A 43 5.73 4.92 4.30
CA ASP A 43 5.40 3.51 4.55
C ASP A 43 3.93 3.22 4.18
N LEU A 44 3.01 4.15 4.47
CA LEU A 44 1.61 4.03 4.06
C LEU A 44 1.46 4.01 2.53
N PHE A 45 2.19 4.88 1.83
CA PHE A 45 2.12 4.92 0.37
C PHE A 45 2.73 3.69 -0.27
N TYR A 46 3.87 3.20 0.23
CA TYR A 46 4.43 1.92 -0.23
C TYR A 46 3.46 0.77 0.01
N TYR A 47 2.84 0.70 1.20
CA TYR A 47 1.82 -0.30 1.50
C TYR A 47 0.68 -0.27 0.47
N CYS A 48 0.10 0.92 0.20
CA CYS A 48 -0.98 1.06 -0.76
C CYS A 48 -0.55 0.77 -2.20
N TYR A 49 0.69 1.10 -2.55
CA TYR A 49 1.27 0.80 -3.86
C TYR A 49 1.43 -0.71 -4.07
N PHE A 50 1.99 -1.45 -3.11
CA PHE A 50 2.11 -2.91 -3.22
C PHE A 50 0.75 -3.62 -3.20
N LEU A 51 -0.25 -3.11 -2.47
CA LEU A 51 -1.64 -3.58 -2.60
C LEU A 51 -2.18 -3.41 -4.03
N THR A 52 -1.79 -2.34 -4.71
CA THR A 52 -2.18 -2.07 -6.11
C THR A 52 -1.47 -3.02 -7.07
N LEU A 53 -0.16 -3.26 -6.87
CA LEU A 53 0.60 -4.25 -7.65
C LEU A 53 0.07 -5.68 -7.46
N LYS A 54 -0.36 -6.04 -6.25
CA LYS A 54 -1.02 -7.32 -6.01
C LYS A 54 -2.28 -7.48 -6.86
N GLU A 55 -3.09 -6.43 -6.96
CA GLU A 55 -4.29 -6.46 -7.80
C GLU A 55 -3.95 -6.54 -9.28
N ARG A 56 -2.88 -5.84 -9.74
CA ARG A 56 -2.33 -6.00 -11.10
C ARG A 56 -1.94 -7.45 -11.39
N LEU A 57 -1.27 -8.14 -10.48
CA LEU A 57 -0.89 -9.53 -10.70
C LEU A 57 -2.14 -10.43 -10.77
N ARG A 58 -3.16 -10.19 -9.94
CA ARG A 58 -4.42 -10.96 -9.98
C ARG A 58 -5.13 -10.86 -11.34
N THR A 59 -5.10 -9.69 -11.99
CA THR A 59 -5.71 -9.54 -13.32
C THR A 59 -4.93 -10.20 -14.46
N VAL A 60 -3.62 -10.44 -14.29
CA VAL A 60 -2.76 -11.14 -15.28
C VAL A 60 -2.82 -12.67 -15.17
N THR A 61 -3.25 -13.19 -14.01
CA THR A 61 -3.30 -14.62 -13.69
C THR A 61 -4.05 -15.52 -14.71
N PRO A 62 -5.15 -15.08 -15.37
CA PRO A 62 -5.90 -15.94 -16.30
C PRO A 62 -5.14 -16.39 -17.57
N TYR A 63 -3.98 -15.79 -17.86
CA TYR A 63 -3.30 -15.95 -19.16
C TYR A 63 -1.99 -16.77 -19.09
N ILE A 64 -1.66 -17.37 -17.94
CA ILE A 64 -0.35 -18.00 -17.73
C ILE A 64 -0.38 -19.50 -18.06
N THR A 65 -0.18 -19.82 -19.34
CA THR A 65 -0.15 -21.20 -19.85
C THR A 65 1.21 -21.86 -19.73
N GLU A 66 2.31 -21.09 -19.75
CA GLU A 66 3.68 -21.60 -19.77
C GLU A 66 4.31 -21.72 -18.38
N GLY A 67 5.06 -22.79 -18.14
CA GLY A 67 5.60 -23.13 -16.81
C GLY A 67 6.57 -22.08 -16.24
N TYR A 68 7.44 -21.49 -17.07
CA TYR A 68 8.37 -20.47 -16.62
C TYR A 68 7.66 -19.15 -16.26
N LEU A 69 6.60 -18.79 -16.99
CA LEU A 69 5.77 -17.63 -16.66
C LEU A 69 5.03 -17.83 -15.32
N ARG A 70 4.60 -19.06 -15.01
CA ARG A 70 4.02 -19.39 -13.70
C ARG A 70 5.02 -19.22 -12.57
N TYR A 71 6.28 -19.62 -12.79
CA TYR A 71 7.34 -19.41 -11.82
C TYR A 71 7.60 -17.93 -11.55
N ILE A 72 7.78 -17.12 -12.62
CA ILE A 72 7.99 -15.67 -12.49
C ILE A 72 6.82 -15.02 -11.77
N TYR A 73 5.59 -15.43 -12.10
CA TYR A 73 4.39 -14.95 -11.43
C TYR A 73 4.38 -15.30 -9.94
N ALA A 74 4.67 -16.56 -9.59
CA ALA A 74 4.64 -17.02 -8.21
C ALA A 74 5.68 -16.29 -7.35
N GLU A 75 6.91 -16.14 -7.85
CA GLU A 75 7.95 -15.37 -7.16
C GLU A 75 7.58 -13.88 -7.06
N GLY A 76 7.09 -13.27 -8.14
CA GLY A 76 6.65 -11.87 -8.11
C GLY A 76 5.49 -11.63 -7.15
N LEU A 77 4.52 -12.56 -7.07
CA LEU A 77 3.42 -12.47 -6.12
C LEU A 77 3.93 -12.58 -4.67
N LYS A 78 4.83 -13.52 -4.41
CA LYS A 78 5.47 -13.69 -3.10
C LYS A 78 6.22 -12.43 -2.68
N ASP A 79 7.04 -11.85 -3.55
CA ASP A 79 7.80 -10.62 -3.27
C ASP A 79 6.87 -9.44 -2.94
N VAL A 80 5.75 -9.33 -3.67
CA VAL A 80 4.72 -8.32 -3.40
C VAL A 80 4.04 -8.58 -2.05
N GLU A 81 3.70 -9.82 -1.73
CA GLU A 81 3.08 -10.19 -0.45
C GLU A 81 4.00 -9.93 0.75
N ASP A 82 5.29 -10.26 0.62
CA ASP A 82 6.31 -9.99 1.63
C ASP A 82 6.48 -8.47 1.84
N SER A 83 6.47 -7.69 0.75
CA SER A 83 6.49 -6.24 0.81
C SER A 83 5.25 -5.66 1.51
N ILE A 84 4.05 -6.15 1.18
CA ILE A 84 2.80 -5.75 1.86
C ILE A 84 2.91 -6.01 3.36
N LYS A 85 3.37 -7.20 3.75
CA LYS A 85 3.54 -7.58 5.16
C LYS A 85 4.52 -6.65 5.87
N LEU A 86 5.69 -6.41 5.28
CA LEU A 86 6.71 -5.53 5.84
C LEU A 86 6.17 -4.12 6.12
N TYR A 87 5.55 -3.48 5.12
CA TYR A 87 5.03 -2.12 5.31
C TYR A 87 3.82 -2.08 6.24
N LYS A 88 3.00 -3.14 6.25
CA LYS A 88 1.88 -3.28 7.19
C LYS A 88 2.38 -3.31 8.65
N GLU A 89 3.41 -4.09 8.93
CA GLU A 89 4.03 -4.17 10.25
C GLU A 89 4.62 -2.81 10.68
N ARG A 90 5.24 -2.08 9.76
CA ARG A 90 5.77 -0.72 10.02
C ARG A 90 4.66 0.28 10.36
N ILE A 91 3.60 0.36 9.56
CA ILE A 91 2.50 1.30 9.83
C ILE A 91 1.75 0.97 11.13
N ASP A 92 1.59 -0.33 11.44
CA ASP A 92 0.94 -0.77 12.68
C ASP A 92 1.82 -0.49 13.90
N SER A 93 3.14 -0.67 13.78
CA SER A 93 4.10 -0.32 14.84
C SER A 93 4.04 1.18 15.16
N LYS A 94 4.04 2.05 14.15
CA LYS A 94 3.90 3.50 14.34
C LYS A 94 2.59 3.89 15.01
N ARG A 95 1.49 3.25 14.62
CA ARG A 95 0.18 3.46 15.24
C ARG A 95 0.16 3.05 16.71
N SER A 96 0.80 1.92 17.05
CA SER A 96 0.89 1.44 18.43
C SER A 96 1.72 2.36 19.35
N LEU A 97 2.72 3.04 18.79
CA LEU A 97 3.55 4.02 19.50
C LEU A 97 2.79 5.33 19.73
N SER A 98 2.05 5.82 18.73
CA SER A 98 1.21 7.02 18.86
C SER A 98 0.10 6.85 19.91
N GLY A 99 -0.40 5.62 20.11
CA GLY A 99 -1.35 5.30 21.18
C GLY A 99 -0.78 5.34 22.61
N ARG A 100 0.54 5.42 22.80
CA ARG A 100 1.20 5.55 24.12
C ARG A 100 1.42 7.00 24.56
N GLU A 101 1.13 7.98 23.70
CA GLU A 101 1.29 9.42 23.99
C GLU A 101 -0.03 10.13 24.35
N LEU A 102 -0.97 9.45 25.03
CA LEU A 102 -2.02 10.17 25.75
C LEU A 102 -1.58 10.41 27.18
N PRO A 103 -1.08 11.61 27.55
CA PRO A 103 -0.98 11.96 28.96
C PRO A 103 -2.40 11.91 29.51
N LYS A 104 -2.62 11.01 30.48
CA LYS A 104 -3.78 11.05 31.37
C LYS A 104 -3.78 12.43 32.03
N ARG A 105 -4.45 13.42 31.44
CA ARG A 105 -4.70 14.67 32.16
C ARG A 105 -5.77 14.36 33.21
N LEU A 106 -5.31 14.60 34.44
CA LEU A 106 -5.96 14.36 35.71
C LEU A 106 -7.36 14.99 35.77
N LYS A 107 -8.24 14.32 36.52
CA LYS A 107 -9.51 14.88 37.01
C LYS A 107 -9.26 16.10 37.88
#